data_AF-A0A4V1ZD47-F1
#
_entry.id   AF-A0A4V1ZD47-F1
#
_cell.length_a   1.000
_cell.length_b   1.000
_cell.length_c   1.000
_cell.angle_alpha   90.00
_cell.angle_beta   90.00
_cell.angle_gamma   90.00
#
_symmetry.space_group_name_H-M   'P 1'
#
loop_
_entity.id
_entity.type
_entity.pdbx_description
1 polymer ?
#
loop_
_entity_poly.entity_id
_entity_poly.type
_entity_poly.pdbx_seq_one_letter_code
_entity_poly.pdbx_strand_id
1 'polypeptide(L)'
;MNVISIWASRNSKKAITLIVIIEFVKSFIGFDIGQHFFPVFSTAFIELAVLGLVFVITFVQNNYRYQAQTLSKEAHRQLRLRTTGIIFLSSLLLSVLLGNHFKGLGYSINSVFVANAAVSMSSDSVVTTNSQIATKKHTLKHKIRVFSKKTADDDPYSGRRVGYVLLFLLSLVLTYFGLYLTCGVLCSGYGVLALLIFITSLGVLSGGVYFLIKAFSKPVKPISTMSREEKRKERKKFLLVWGILSVLTGILLLITNASNS
;
A
#
# COMPACT_ATOMS: atom_id res chain seq x y z
N MET A 1 5.40 -27.44 -6.01
CA MET A 1 4.56 -26.22 -5.90
C MET A 1 3.71 -26.15 -4.61
N ASN A 2 4.14 -26.71 -3.47
CA ASN A 2 3.30 -26.84 -2.26
C ASN A 2 3.77 -26.03 -1.04
N VAL A 3 4.89 -25.32 -1.13
CA VAL A 3 5.47 -24.63 0.05
C VAL A 3 4.55 -23.51 0.53
N ILE A 4 3.90 -22.79 -0.40
CA ILE A 4 3.01 -21.67 -0.10
C ILE A 4 1.68 -22.15 0.49
N SER A 5 1.10 -23.22 -0.06
CA SER A 5 -0.16 -23.78 0.46
C SER A 5 0.02 -24.39 1.86
N ILE A 6 1.15 -25.07 2.10
CA ILE A 6 1.51 -25.61 3.42
C ILE A 6 1.81 -24.47 4.42
N TRP A 7 2.46 -23.39 3.98
CA TRP A 7 2.68 -22.23 4.84
C TRP A 7 1.37 -21.53 5.23
N ALA A 8 0.46 -21.38 4.26
CA ALA A 8 -0.84 -20.74 4.45
C ALA A 8 -1.74 -21.53 5.39
N SER A 9 -1.71 -22.87 5.33
CA SER A 9 -2.46 -23.72 6.28
C SER A 9 -1.91 -23.61 7.71
N ARG A 10 -0.60 -23.50 7.88
CA ARG A 10 0.06 -23.31 9.18
C ARG A 10 -0.10 -21.89 9.76
N ASN A 11 -0.29 -20.88 8.92
CA ASN A 11 -0.40 -19.47 9.31
C ASN A 11 -1.68 -18.82 8.78
N SER A 12 -2.84 -19.43 9.05
CA SER A 12 -4.15 -19.00 8.50
C SER A 12 -4.44 -17.51 8.67
N LYS A 13 -4.21 -16.94 9.87
CA LYS A 13 -4.42 -15.50 10.14
C LYS A 13 -3.58 -14.60 9.23
N LYS A 14 -2.30 -14.93 9.04
CA LYS A 14 -1.39 -14.14 8.18
C LYS A 14 -1.77 -14.27 6.72
N ALA A 15 -2.19 -15.46 6.29
CA ALA A 15 -2.67 -15.69 4.93
C ALA A 15 -3.94 -14.88 4.65
N ILE A 16 -4.90 -14.83 5.57
CA ILE A 16 -6.10 -14.00 5.44
C ILE A 16 -5.72 -12.52 5.33
N THR A 17 -4.84 -12.01 6.20
CA THR A 17 -4.38 -10.61 6.12
C THR A 17 -3.71 -10.31 4.77
N LEU A 18 -2.88 -11.23 4.28
CA LEU A 18 -2.20 -11.07 2.99
C LEU A 18 -3.19 -11.04 1.82
N ILE A 19 -4.23 -11.90 1.85
CA ILE A 19 -5.30 -11.88 0.84
C ILE A 19 -6.04 -10.54 0.85
N VAL A 20 -6.36 -10.01 2.04
CA VAL A 20 -7.02 -8.71 2.17
C VAL A 20 -6.16 -7.59 1.58
N ILE A 21 -4.86 -7.58 1.88
CA ILE A 21 -3.92 -6.59 1.32
C ILE A 21 -3.87 -6.69 -0.22
N ILE A 22 -3.79 -7.91 -0.76
CA ILE A 22 -3.79 -8.12 -2.22
C ILE A 22 -5.07 -7.59 -2.84
N GLU A 23 -6.23 -7.78 -2.20
CA GLU A 23 -7.48 -7.23 -2.73
C GLU A 23 -7.56 -5.72 -2.70
N PHE A 24 -7.03 -5.06 -1.68
CA PHE A 24 -6.90 -3.61 -1.70
C PHE A 24 -6.02 -3.14 -2.87
N VAL A 25 -4.82 -3.71 -3.01
CA VAL A 25 -3.89 -3.34 -4.10
C VAL A 25 -4.53 -3.57 -5.47
N LYS A 26 -5.21 -4.71 -5.66
CA LYS A 26 -5.95 -5.01 -6.88
C LYS A 26 -7.02 -3.97 -7.17
N SER A 27 -7.84 -3.62 -6.18
CA SER A 27 -8.89 -2.62 -6.35
C SER A 27 -8.33 -1.24 -6.70
N PHE A 28 -7.19 -0.84 -6.11
CA PHE A 28 -6.50 0.39 -6.50
C PHE A 28 -6.02 0.35 -7.95
N ILE A 29 -5.40 -0.74 -8.39
CA ILE A 29 -4.95 -0.90 -9.78
C ILE A 29 -6.15 -0.87 -10.74
N GLY A 30 -7.22 -1.59 -10.43
CA GLY A 30 -8.43 -1.58 -11.25
C GLY A 30 -9.04 -0.19 -11.36
N PHE A 31 -9.12 0.54 -10.24
CA PHE A 31 -9.61 1.92 -10.22
C PHE A 31 -8.76 2.85 -11.09
N ASP A 32 -7.43 2.80 -10.95
CA ASP A 32 -6.50 3.63 -11.73
C ASP A 32 -6.61 3.34 -13.24
N ILE A 33 -6.74 2.05 -13.60
CA ILE A 33 -7.00 1.62 -14.98
C ILE A 33 -8.32 2.23 -15.49
N GLY A 34 -9.39 2.12 -14.71
CA GLY A 34 -10.72 2.64 -15.06
C GLY A 34 -10.75 4.14 -15.34
N GLN A 35 -9.99 4.89 -14.55
CA GLN A 35 -9.92 6.34 -14.65
C GLN A 35 -9.03 6.82 -15.81
N HIS A 36 -7.88 6.17 -16.04
CA HIS A 36 -6.89 6.67 -17.00
C HIS A 36 -7.01 6.06 -18.38
N PHE A 37 -7.22 4.73 -18.49
CA PHE A 37 -7.09 4.01 -19.76
C PHE A 37 -8.37 4.00 -20.60
N PHE A 38 -9.55 4.06 -19.96
CA PHE A 38 -10.83 3.95 -20.67
C PHE A 38 -11.46 5.31 -20.96
N PRO A 39 -12.16 5.48 -22.10
CA PRO A 39 -13.03 6.64 -22.32
C PRO A 39 -14.17 6.63 -21.29
N VAL A 40 -14.77 7.79 -21.03
CA VAL A 40 -15.93 7.87 -20.12
C VAL A 40 -17.08 7.06 -20.71
N PHE A 41 -17.52 6.03 -19.99
CA PHE A 41 -18.68 5.24 -20.38
C PHE A 41 -19.98 5.97 -20.01
N SER A 42 -21.05 5.66 -20.73
CA SER A 42 -22.38 6.16 -20.35
C SER A 42 -22.83 5.53 -19.02
N THR A 43 -23.57 6.30 -18.23
CA THR A 43 -24.11 5.83 -16.94
C THR A 43 -24.92 4.55 -17.09
N ALA A 44 -25.75 4.46 -18.15
CA ALA A 44 -26.56 3.28 -18.46
C ALA A 44 -25.69 2.03 -18.74
N PHE A 45 -24.55 2.19 -19.40
CA PHE A 45 -23.63 1.08 -19.64
C PHE A 45 -22.99 0.59 -18.33
N ILE A 46 -22.60 1.50 -17.46
CA ILE A 46 -22.01 1.17 -16.15
C ILE A 46 -23.03 0.42 -15.29
N GLU A 47 -24.27 0.91 -15.21
CA GLU A 47 -25.35 0.26 -14.46
C GLU A 47 -25.64 -1.16 -14.98
N LEU A 48 -25.77 -1.31 -16.29
CA LEU A 48 -26.01 -2.61 -16.92
C LEU A 48 -24.83 -3.57 -16.71
N ALA A 49 -23.59 -3.07 -16.79
CA ALA A 49 -22.39 -3.87 -16.52
C ALA A 49 -22.30 -4.31 -15.06
N VAL A 50 -22.66 -3.44 -14.11
CA VAL A 50 -22.72 -3.78 -12.68
C VAL A 50 -23.78 -4.85 -12.43
N LEU A 51 -24.98 -4.69 -12.98
CA LEU A 51 -26.04 -5.71 -12.87
C LEU A 51 -25.61 -7.05 -13.48
N GLY A 52 -24.97 -7.02 -14.65
CA GLY A 52 -24.41 -8.21 -15.28
C GLY A 52 -23.34 -8.89 -14.42
N LEU A 53 -22.45 -8.12 -13.79
CA LEU A 53 -21.44 -8.66 -12.88
C LEU A 53 -22.06 -9.27 -11.62
N VAL A 54 -23.06 -8.63 -11.03
CA VAL A 54 -23.81 -9.18 -9.87
C VAL A 54 -24.50 -10.49 -10.25
N PHE A 55 -25.12 -10.54 -11.44
CA PHE A 55 -25.74 -11.76 -11.96
C PHE A 55 -24.72 -12.88 -12.13
N VAL A 56 -23.57 -12.61 -12.77
CA VAL A 56 -22.49 -13.59 -12.97
C VAL A 56 -21.95 -14.10 -11.63
N ILE A 57 -21.68 -13.21 -10.67
CA ILE A 57 -21.20 -13.61 -9.35
C ILE A 57 -22.23 -14.51 -8.65
N THR A 58 -23.50 -14.12 -8.67
CA THR A 58 -24.58 -14.88 -8.02
C THR A 58 -24.76 -16.24 -8.68
N PHE A 59 -24.76 -16.29 -10.02
CA PHE A 59 -24.86 -17.54 -10.79
C PHE A 59 -23.70 -18.48 -10.48
N VAL A 60 -22.47 -17.97 -10.48
CA VAL A 60 -21.26 -18.76 -10.20
C VAL A 60 -21.26 -19.26 -8.75
N GLN A 61 -21.68 -18.44 -7.79
CA GLN A 61 -21.78 -18.85 -6.39
C GLN A 61 -22.86 -19.93 -6.19
N ASN A 62 -24.01 -19.79 -6.85
CA ASN A 62 -25.08 -20.77 -6.74
C ASN A 62 -24.68 -22.11 -7.38
N ASN A 63 -24.07 -22.05 -8.56
CA ASN A 63 -23.55 -23.22 -9.26
C ASN A 63 -22.44 -23.91 -8.46
N TYR A 64 -21.54 -23.14 -7.84
CA TYR A 64 -20.53 -23.69 -6.93
C TYR A 64 -21.15 -24.43 -5.75
N ARG A 65 -22.19 -23.87 -5.10
CA ARG A 65 -22.87 -24.53 -3.98
C ARG A 65 -23.53 -25.84 -4.38
N TYR A 66 -24.18 -25.87 -5.54
CA TYR A 66 -24.84 -27.06 -6.06
C TYR A 66 -23.83 -28.17 -6.38
N GLN A 67 -22.78 -27.84 -7.11
CA GLN A 67 -21.76 -28.81 -7.53
C GLN A 67 -20.84 -29.23 -6.38
N ALA A 68 -20.53 -28.34 -5.43
CA ALA A 68 -19.60 -28.64 -4.34
C ALA A 68 -19.98 -29.88 -3.50
N GLN A 69 -21.27 -30.25 -3.46
CA GLN A 69 -21.78 -31.38 -2.67
C GLN A 69 -21.59 -32.74 -3.36
N THR A 70 -21.47 -32.78 -4.69
CA THR A 70 -21.50 -34.02 -5.48
C THR A 70 -20.17 -34.39 -6.12
N LEU A 71 -19.16 -33.50 -6.08
CA LEU A 71 -17.87 -33.73 -6.76
C LEU A 71 -16.80 -34.41 -5.89
N SER A 72 -15.93 -35.17 -6.57
CA SER A 72 -14.70 -35.75 -6.00
C SER A 72 -13.68 -34.68 -5.57
N LYS A 73 -12.75 -35.03 -4.66
CA LYS A 73 -11.81 -34.06 -4.04
C LYS A 73 -10.99 -33.24 -5.04
N GLU A 74 -10.50 -33.85 -6.12
CA GLU A 74 -9.68 -33.15 -7.12
C GLU A 74 -10.54 -32.22 -8.00
N ALA A 75 -11.74 -32.68 -8.38
CA ALA A 75 -12.66 -31.87 -9.18
C ALA A 75 -13.23 -30.70 -8.36
N HIS A 76 -13.45 -30.89 -7.05
CA HIS A 76 -13.80 -29.82 -6.12
C HIS A 76 -12.71 -28.74 -6.04
N ARG A 77 -11.44 -29.14 -5.98
CA ARG A 77 -10.30 -28.20 -5.98
C ARG A 77 -10.24 -27.38 -7.27
N GLN A 78 -10.41 -28.01 -8.43
CA GLN A 78 -10.42 -27.29 -9.71
C GLN A 78 -11.60 -26.33 -9.81
N LEU A 79 -12.80 -26.76 -9.41
CA LEU A 79 -14.00 -25.93 -9.38
C LEU A 79 -13.78 -24.70 -8.47
N ARG A 80 -13.22 -24.90 -7.28
CA ARG A 80 -12.90 -23.81 -6.35
C ARG A 80 -11.92 -22.80 -6.95
N LEU A 81 -10.88 -23.25 -7.64
CA LEU A 81 -9.93 -22.36 -8.30
C LEU A 81 -10.59 -21.54 -9.41
N ARG A 82 -11.42 -22.17 -10.25
CA ARG A 82 -12.16 -21.48 -11.31
C ARG A 82 -13.14 -20.45 -10.75
N THR A 83 -13.96 -20.84 -9.77
CA THR A 83 -14.92 -19.95 -9.11
C THR A 83 -14.22 -18.77 -8.42
N THR A 84 -13.14 -19.03 -7.69
CA THR A 84 -12.37 -17.95 -7.03
C THR A 84 -11.75 -17.00 -8.06
N GLY A 85 -11.23 -17.54 -9.17
CA GLY A 85 -10.70 -16.74 -10.28
C GLY A 85 -11.76 -15.85 -10.93
N ILE A 86 -12.96 -16.37 -11.16
CA ILE A 86 -14.07 -15.57 -11.72
C ILE A 86 -14.46 -14.44 -10.77
N ILE A 87 -14.66 -14.73 -9.47
CA ILE A 87 -15.00 -13.69 -8.47
C ILE A 87 -13.89 -12.63 -8.38
N PHE A 88 -12.64 -13.06 -8.42
CA PHE A 88 -11.48 -12.17 -8.39
C PHE A 88 -11.43 -11.24 -9.62
N LEU A 89 -11.73 -11.77 -10.81
CA LEU A 89 -11.82 -10.99 -12.04
C LEU A 89 -13.01 -10.03 -12.04
N SER A 90 -14.19 -10.50 -11.60
CA SER A 90 -15.40 -9.67 -11.51
C SER A 90 -15.20 -8.47 -10.58
N SER A 91 -14.52 -8.66 -9.44
CA SER A 91 -14.22 -7.56 -8.51
C SER A 91 -13.14 -6.60 -9.03
N LEU A 92 -12.19 -7.07 -9.86
CA LEU A 92 -11.29 -6.18 -10.60
C LEU A 92 -12.09 -5.32 -11.60
N LEU A 93 -12.96 -5.94 -12.41
CA LEU A 93 -13.82 -5.24 -13.36
C LEU A 93 -14.72 -4.21 -12.68
N LEU A 94 -15.29 -4.55 -11.52
CA LEU A 94 -16.07 -3.62 -10.73
C LEU A 94 -15.24 -2.39 -10.30
N SER A 95 -13.98 -2.61 -9.94
CA SER A 95 -13.06 -1.52 -9.57
C SER A 95 -12.71 -0.64 -10.77
N VAL A 96 -12.57 -1.22 -11.96
CA VAL A 96 -12.39 -0.49 -13.24
C VAL A 96 -13.62 0.36 -13.57
N LEU A 97 -14.82 -0.22 -13.49
CA LEU A 97 -16.07 0.52 -13.72
C LEU A 97 -16.23 1.67 -12.73
N LEU A 98 -15.85 1.45 -11.46
CA LEU A 98 -15.86 2.48 -10.43
C LEU A 98 -14.92 3.64 -10.80
N GLY A 99 -13.66 3.35 -11.16
CA GLY A 99 -12.72 4.38 -11.60
C GLY A 99 -13.20 5.17 -12.81
N ASN A 100 -13.85 4.49 -13.76
CA ASN A 100 -14.43 5.14 -14.94
C ASN A 100 -15.62 6.04 -14.59
N HIS A 101 -16.48 5.62 -13.65
CA HIS A 101 -17.59 6.43 -13.17
C HIS A 101 -17.10 7.73 -12.51
N PHE A 102 -16.06 7.64 -11.68
CA PHE A 102 -15.44 8.82 -11.07
C PHE A 102 -14.81 9.77 -12.09
N LYS A 103 -14.23 9.24 -13.18
CA LYS A 103 -13.78 10.05 -14.32
C LYS A 103 -14.93 10.85 -14.94
N GLY A 104 -16.09 10.20 -15.14
CA GLY A 104 -17.29 10.84 -15.68
C GLY A 104 -17.87 11.94 -14.80
N LEU A 105 -17.66 11.84 -13.47
CA LEU A 105 -18.03 12.88 -12.50
C LEU A 105 -17.06 14.06 -12.44
N GLY A 106 -16.00 14.08 -13.27
CA GLY A 106 -15.01 15.16 -13.33
C GLY A 106 -13.94 15.10 -12.26
N TYR A 107 -13.82 14.00 -11.51
CA TYR A 107 -12.71 13.80 -10.58
C TYR A 107 -11.46 13.38 -11.35
N SER A 108 -10.52 14.30 -11.55
CA SER A 108 -9.16 13.99 -12.03
C SER A 108 -8.25 13.65 -10.85
N ILE A 109 -7.89 12.39 -10.69
CA ILE A 109 -6.84 11.97 -9.76
C ILE A 109 -5.58 11.85 -10.60
N ASN A 110 -4.67 12.82 -10.48
CA ASN A 110 -3.39 12.77 -11.19
C ASN A 110 -2.55 11.62 -10.61
N SER A 111 -2.50 10.47 -11.29
CA SER A 111 -1.61 9.38 -10.89
C SER A 111 -0.18 9.62 -11.41
N VAL A 112 0.80 9.50 -10.52
CA VAL A 112 2.25 9.67 -10.82
C VAL A 112 2.75 8.62 -11.84
N PHE A 113 2.03 7.51 -11.99
CA PHE A 113 2.34 6.49 -12.99
C PHE A 113 2.19 7.00 -14.43
N VAL A 114 1.25 7.91 -14.71
CA VAL A 114 1.10 8.51 -16.04
C VAL A 114 2.07 9.68 -16.25
N ALA A 115 2.37 10.45 -15.20
CA ALA A 115 3.38 11.51 -15.27
C ALA A 115 4.77 10.97 -15.65
N ASN A 116 5.09 9.73 -15.27
CA ASN A 116 6.33 9.06 -15.68
C ASN A 116 6.21 8.29 -17.00
N ALA A 117 5.02 7.85 -17.41
CA ALA A 117 4.80 7.19 -18.71
C ALA A 117 4.76 8.19 -19.89
N ALA A 118 4.41 9.45 -19.63
CA ALA A 118 4.51 10.53 -20.61
C ALA A 118 5.96 11.00 -20.85
N VAL A 119 6.92 10.53 -20.06
CA VAL A 119 8.36 10.87 -20.18
C VAL A 119 9.14 9.66 -20.65
N SER A 120 8.81 9.12 -21.82
CA SER A 120 9.79 8.41 -22.65
C SER A 120 9.20 8.13 -24.03
N MET A 121 9.59 8.94 -25.02
CA MET A 121 10.08 8.52 -26.33
C MET A 121 10.49 9.79 -27.09
N SER A 122 11.64 10.37 -26.71
CA SER A 122 12.40 11.21 -27.64
C SER A 122 13.54 10.33 -28.15
N SER A 123 13.34 9.78 -29.34
CA SER A 123 14.36 9.04 -30.07
C SER A 123 15.54 9.96 -30.42
N ASP A 124 16.74 9.43 -30.23
CA ASP A 124 17.95 9.72 -30.99
C ASP A 124 18.38 11.17 -31.21
N SER A 125 19.46 11.55 -30.53
CA SER A 125 20.67 11.96 -31.26
C SER A 125 21.90 11.88 -30.37
N VAL A 126 22.79 10.96 -30.77
CA VAL A 126 24.18 10.86 -30.34
C VAL A 126 24.92 12.10 -30.82
N VAL A 127 25.46 12.91 -29.91
CA VAL A 127 26.62 13.77 -30.21
C VAL A 127 27.60 13.71 -29.04
N THR A 128 28.66 12.95 -29.29
CA THR A 128 29.94 12.95 -28.58
C THR A 128 30.62 14.29 -28.76
N THR A 129 31.02 14.99 -27.70
CA THR A 129 32.18 15.91 -27.77
C THR A 129 32.88 16.04 -26.43
N ASN A 130 34.15 15.61 -26.44
CA ASN A 130 35.15 15.84 -25.39
C ASN A 130 35.41 17.34 -25.18
N SER A 131 35.60 17.77 -23.94
CA SER A 131 36.64 18.77 -23.63
C SER A 131 37.05 18.72 -22.16
N GLN A 132 38.32 19.03 -21.97
CA GLN A 132 39.18 18.77 -20.84
C GLN A 132 39.28 19.97 -19.87
N ILE A 133 39.53 19.64 -18.60
CA ILE A 133 40.39 20.34 -17.62
C ILE A 133 39.97 21.75 -17.13
N ALA A 134 39.71 21.87 -15.82
CA ALA A 134 40.31 22.91 -14.98
C ALA A 134 40.23 22.54 -13.49
N THR A 135 41.41 22.43 -12.88
CA THR A 135 41.71 22.26 -11.47
C THR A 135 41.26 23.46 -10.62
N LYS A 136 40.65 23.22 -9.46
CA LYS A 136 40.89 24.04 -8.25
C LYS A 136 40.58 23.27 -6.98
N LYS A 137 41.67 22.93 -6.26
CA LYS A 137 41.66 22.47 -4.87
C LYS A 137 41.18 23.63 -3.99
N HIS A 138 40.16 23.40 -3.18
CA HIS A 138 40.05 24.08 -1.90
C HIS A 138 39.63 23.09 -0.82
N THR A 139 40.53 22.96 0.15
CA THR A 139 40.43 22.19 1.37
C THR A 139 39.32 22.75 2.26
N LEU A 140 38.36 21.90 2.66
CA LEU A 140 37.63 22.10 3.89
C LEU A 140 37.42 20.75 4.58
N LYS A 141 38.32 20.49 5.53
CA LYS A 141 38.26 19.38 6.48
C LYS A 141 37.00 19.57 7.34
N HIS A 142 35.97 18.76 7.13
CA HIS A 142 34.95 18.52 8.15
C HIS A 142 34.71 17.03 8.35
N LYS A 143 35.46 16.49 9.31
CA LYS A 143 35.12 15.44 10.27
C LYS A 143 33.79 14.70 10.03
N ILE A 144 33.80 13.66 9.20
CA ILE A 144 32.90 12.50 9.33
C ILE A 144 33.78 11.25 9.33
N ARG A 145 34.20 10.85 10.54
CA ARG A 145 34.86 9.57 10.77
C ARG A 145 33.77 8.49 10.86
N VAL A 146 34.09 7.36 10.23
CA VAL A 146 33.50 6.02 10.38
C VAL A 146 32.24 5.70 9.56
N PHE A 147 32.37 5.76 8.22
CA PHE A 147 31.94 4.60 7.43
C PHE A 147 33.16 3.70 7.24
N SER A 148 33.43 2.91 8.29
CA SER A 148 34.34 1.78 8.17
C SER A 148 33.71 0.82 7.17
N LYS A 149 34.37 0.74 6.01
CA LYS A 149 34.38 -0.39 5.09
C LYS A 149 34.34 -1.68 5.93
N LYS A 150 33.15 -2.26 6.11
CA LYS A 150 32.98 -3.62 6.61
C LYS A 150 32.27 -4.35 5.49
N THR A 151 33.06 -5.21 4.87
CA THR A 151 32.72 -6.20 3.87
C THR A 151 31.31 -6.72 4.08
N ALA A 152 30.54 -6.69 3.01
CA ALA A 152 29.29 -7.40 2.86
C ALA A 152 29.58 -8.90 2.90
N ASP A 153 29.73 -9.45 4.11
CA ASP A 153 29.69 -10.88 4.35
C ASP A 153 29.32 -11.11 5.83
N ASP A 154 28.33 -11.96 6.06
CA ASP A 154 27.85 -12.44 7.37
C ASP A 154 27.15 -11.47 8.34
N ASP A 155 25.94 -11.03 8.00
CA ASP A 155 24.94 -10.58 9.01
C ASP A 155 23.61 -11.37 8.80
N PRO A 156 23.35 -12.48 9.53
CA PRO A 156 22.16 -13.34 9.34
C PRO A 156 20.82 -12.67 9.67
N TYR A 157 20.83 -11.37 9.98
CA TYR A 157 19.67 -10.54 10.31
C TYR A 157 19.39 -9.43 9.30
N SER A 158 20.18 -9.32 8.22
CA SER A 158 20.05 -8.27 7.18
C SER A 158 18.66 -8.26 6.53
N GLY A 159 18.13 -9.42 6.11
CA GLY A 159 16.83 -9.52 5.44
C GLY A 159 15.64 -9.07 6.31
N ARG A 160 15.75 -9.18 7.65
CA ARG A 160 14.69 -8.72 8.56
C ARG A 160 14.66 -7.20 8.71
N ARG A 161 15.82 -6.55 8.65
CA ARG A 161 15.89 -5.07 8.64
C ARG A 161 15.31 -4.51 7.34
N VAL A 162 15.59 -5.15 6.22
CA VAL A 162 14.98 -4.81 4.92
C VAL A 162 13.45 -4.91 4.99
N GLY A 163 12.91 -5.96 5.63
CA GLY A 163 11.47 -6.10 5.85
C GLY A 163 10.85 -4.96 6.67
N TYR A 164 11.51 -4.50 7.74
CA TYR A 164 11.02 -3.36 8.53
C TYR A 164 11.09 -2.03 7.78
N VAL A 165 12.14 -1.83 6.97
CA VAL A 165 12.26 -0.65 6.10
C VAL A 165 11.18 -0.68 5.01
N LEU A 166 10.87 -1.84 4.44
CA LEU A 166 9.78 -1.98 3.47
C LEU A 166 8.41 -1.72 4.12
N LEU A 167 8.17 -2.20 5.34
CA LEU A 167 6.95 -1.89 6.10
C LEU A 167 6.83 -0.38 6.38
N PHE A 168 7.94 0.30 6.65
CA PHE A 168 7.94 1.75 6.81
C PHE A 168 7.59 2.46 5.50
N LEU A 169 8.22 2.10 4.38
CA LEU A 169 7.88 2.64 3.07
C LEU A 169 6.39 2.43 2.73
N LEU A 170 5.88 1.22 3.00
CA LEU A 170 4.46 0.91 2.80
C LEU A 170 3.57 1.80 3.68
N SER A 171 3.90 1.98 4.95
CA SER A 171 3.14 2.85 5.84
C SER A 171 3.14 4.32 5.41
N LEU A 172 4.23 4.79 4.79
CA LEU A 172 4.36 6.15 4.28
C LEU A 172 3.45 6.38 3.08
N VAL A 173 3.40 5.41 2.16
CA VAL A 173 2.46 5.41 1.02
C VAL A 173 1.02 5.38 1.53
N LEU A 174 0.68 4.48 2.45
CA LEU A 174 -0.68 4.39 3.01
C LEU A 174 -1.10 5.68 3.74
N THR A 175 -0.17 6.30 4.47
CA THR A 175 -0.45 7.57 5.18
C THR A 175 -0.71 8.70 4.18
N TYR A 176 0.07 8.78 3.10
CA TYR A 176 -0.13 9.77 2.05
C TYR A 176 -1.54 9.67 1.43
N PHE A 177 -1.97 8.46 1.08
CA PHE A 177 -3.34 8.22 0.59
C PHE A 177 -4.40 8.57 1.64
N GLY A 178 -4.16 8.21 2.90
CA GLY A 178 -5.08 8.52 3.99
C GLY A 178 -5.25 10.01 4.25
N LEU A 179 -4.18 10.81 4.13
CA LEU A 179 -4.24 12.27 4.21
C LEU A 179 -4.98 12.89 3.01
N TYR A 180 -4.74 12.38 1.80
CA TYR A 180 -5.46 12.80 0.60
C TYR A 180 -6.97 12.54 0.72
N LEU A 181 -7.34 11.34 1.18
CA LEU A 181 -8.73 10.97 1.46
C LEU A 181 -9.34 11.85 2.55
N THR A 182 -8.58 12.14 3.62
CA THR A 182 -9.03 13.05 4.67
C THR A 182 -9.39 14.41 4.08
N CYS A 183 -8.56 14.98 3.21
CA CYS A 183 -8.81 16.27 2.57
C CYS A 183 -10.08 16.23 1.70
N GLY A 184 -10.26 15.20 0.86
CA GLY A 184 -11.46 15.06 0.03
C GLY A 184 -12.75 14.87 0.85
N VAL A 185 -12.69 14.12 1.95
CA VAL A 185 -13.84 13.89 2.84
C VAL A 185 -14.16 15.14 3.66
N LEU A 186 -13.14 15.90 4.07
CA LEU A 186 -13.31 17.17 4.76
C LEU A 186 -14.01 18.20 3.84
N CYS A 187 -13.58 18.28 2.58
CA CYS A 187 -14.17 19.17 1.57
C CYS A 187 -15.60 18.79 1.14
N SER A 188 -16.05 17.55 1.40
CA SER A 188 -17.42 17.11 1.11
C SER A 188 -18.38 17.23 2.30
N GLY A 189 -17.96 17.88 3.38
CA GLY A 189 -18.82 18.18 4.54
C GLY A 189 -18.95 17.06 5.56
N TYR A 190 -18.31 15.90 5.34
CA TYR A 190 -18.34 14.76 6.27
C TYR A 190 -17.21 14.85 7.31
N GLY A 191 -17.25 15.88 8.16
CA GLY A 191 -16.17 16.18 9.11
C GLY A 191 -15.82 15.05 10.09
N VAL A 192 -16.82 14.32 10.61
CA VAL A 192 -16.58 13.20 11.55
C VAL A 192 -15.87 12.04 10.85
N LEU A 193 -16.22 11.74 9.60
CA LEU A 193 -15.59 10.69 8.82
C LEU A 193 -14.15 11.08 8.45
N ALA A 194 -13.93 12.33 8.05
CA ALA A 194 -12.59 12.86 7.80
C ALA A 194 -11.69 12.72 9.05
N LEU A 195 -12.22 13.03 10.24
CA LEU A 195 -11.48 12.90 11.49
C LEU A 195 -11.10 11.44 11.81
N LEU A 196 -12.00 10.48 11.56
CA LEU A 196 -11.68 9.05 11.70
C LEU A 196 -10.60 8.58 10.72
N ILE A 197 -10.67 9.01 9.47
CA ILE A 197 -9.67 8.68 8.44
C ILE A 197 -8.32 9.30 8.82
N PHE A 198 -8.32 10.53 9.32
CA PHE A 198 -7.12 11.23 9.76
C PHE A 198 -6.43 10.50 10.93
N ILE A 199 -7.18 10.14 11.98
CA ILE A 199 -6.65 9.39 13.12
C ILE A 199 -6.10 8.04 12.67
N THR A 200 -6.79 7.37 11.76
CA THR A 200 -6.35 6.08 11.21
C THR A 200 -5.03 6.23 10.45
N SER A 201 -4.90 7.28 9.64
CA SER A 201 -3.69 7.60 8.86
C SER A 201 -2.50 7.90 9.78
N LEU A 202 -2.72 8.68 10.84
CA LEU A 202 -1.74 8.92 11.90
C LEU A 202 -1.33 7.63 12.62
N GLY A 203 -2.29 6.73 12.86
CA GLY A 203 -2.04 5.40 13.40
C GLY A 203 -1.10 4.58 12.51
N VAL A 204 -1.36 4.56 11.20
CA VAL A 204 -0.52 3.87 10.22
C VAL A 204 0.89 4.47 10.17
N LEU A 205 1.01 5.80 10.15
CA LEU A 205 2.29 6.49 10.18
C LEU A 205 3.09 6.18 11.45
N SER A 206 2.44 6.19 12.61
CA SER A 206 3.07 5.84 13.88
C SER A 206 3.58 4.38 13.90
N GLY A 207 2.83 3.46 13.28
CA GLY A 207 3.25 2.08 13.05
C GLY A 207 4.51 2.00 12.22
N GLY A 208 4.55 2.76 11.13
CA GLY A 208 5.74 2.95 10.30
C GLY A 208 6.96 3.39 11.08
N VAL A 209 6.85 4.54 11.75
CA VAL A 209 7.94 5.15 12.52
C VAL A 209 8.43 4.20 13.61
N TYR A 210 7.51 3.46 14.26
CA TYR A 210 7.87 2.43 15.22
C TYR A 210 8.69 1.29 14.60
N PHE A 211 8.30 0.80 13.41
CA PHE A 211 9.08 -0.22 12.70
C PHE A 211 10.44 0.30 12.25
N LEU A 212 10.54 1.58 11.88
CA LEU A 212 11.81 2.24 11.56
C LEU A 212 12.74 2.29 12.78
N ILE A 213 12.25 2.77 13.92
CA ILE A 213 13.01 2.81 15.20
C ILE A 213 13.46 1.39 15.59
N LYS A 214 12.60 0.39 15.39
CA LYS A 214 12.93 -1.02 15.66
C LYS A 214 13.94 -1.60 14.69
N ALA A 215 14.00 -1.12 13.44
CA ALA A 215 15.01 -1.52 12.46
C ALA A 215 16.42 -1.04 12.84
N PHE A 216 16.53 0.14 13.46
CA PHE A 216 17.79 0.73 13.91
C PHE A 216 18.20 0.33 15.34
N SER A 217 17.28 -0.23 16.14
CA SER A 217 17.56 -0.68 17.50
C SER A 217 18.25 -2.06 17.52
N LYS A 218 19.52 -2.14 17.97
CA LYS A 218 20.20 -3.42 18.26
C LYS A 218 20.07 -3.75 19.77
N PRO A 219 19.75 -5.00 20.16
CA PRO A 219 19.49 -6.20 19.35
C PRO A 219 18.02 -6.34 18.91
N VAL A 220 17.82 -6.75 17.65
CA VAL A 220 16.48 -7.00 17.06
C VAL A 220 15.94 -8.34 17.56
N LYS A 221 15.36 -8.37 18.76
CA LYS A 221 14.69 -9.57 19.29
C LYS A 221 13.32 -9.78 18.61
N PRO A 222 13.00 -11.00 18.14
CA PRO A 222 11.70 -11.29 17.55
C PRO A 222 10.57 -11.23 18.60
N ILE A 223 9.42 -10.67 18.23
CA ILE A 223 8.23 -10.55 19.10
C ILE A 223 7.75 -11.92 19.64
N SER A 224 8.09 -13.01 18.95
CA SER A 224 7.73 -14.37 19.37
C SER A 224 8.49 -14.85 20.61
N THR A 225 9.67 -14.31 20.90
CA THR A 225 10.50 -14.71 22.05
C THR A 225 10.46 -13.74 23.21
N MET A 226 9.65 -12.67 23.12
CA MET A 226 9.52 -11.66 24.18
C MET A 226 8.52 -12.08 25.27
N SER A 227 8.88 -11.83 26.52
CA SER A 227 8.00 -12.09 27.68
C SER A 227 6.77 -11.16 27.67
N ARG A 228 5.72 -11.50 28.43
CA ARG A 228 4.50 -10.66 28.54
C ARG A 228 4.81 -9.24 29.05
N GLU A 229 5.82 -9.09 29.91
CA GLU A 229 6.23 -7.79 30.44
C GLU A 229 6.99 -6.94 29.43
N GLU A 230 7.84 -7.57 28.60
CA GLU A 230 8.53 -6.90 27.50
C GLU A 230 7.55 -6.41 26.44
N LYS A 231 6.51 -7.19 26.11
CA LYS A 231 5.43 -6.78 25.20
C LYS A 231 4.64 -5.58 25.73
N ARG A 232 4.42 -5.50 27.06
CA ARG A 232 3.74 -4.36 27.69
C ARG A 232 4.61 -3.09 27.62
N LYS A 233 5.93 -3.22 27.80
CA LYS A 233 6.89 -2.11 27.62
C LYS A 233 6.98 -1.67 26.15
N GLU A 234 6.99 -2.59 25.19
CA GLU A 234 6.94 -2.26 23.75
C GLU A 234 5.64 -1.54 23.37
N ARG A 235 4.49 -2.01 23.86
CA ARG A 235 3.20 -1.34 23.61
C ARG A 235 3.15 0.06 24.21
N LYS A 236 3.75 0.28 25.38
CA LYS A 236 3.91 1.63 25.96
C LYS A 236 4.80 2.52 25.09
N LYS A 237 5.90 2.01 24.54
CA LYS A 237 6.76 2.77 23.61
C LYS A 237 6.01 3.13 22.32
N PHE A 238 5.25 2.20 21.76
CA PHE A 238 4.39 2.47 20.60
C PHE A 238 3.35 3.56 20.91
N LEU A 239 2.65 3.46 22.04
CA LEU A 239 1.68 4.47 22.47
C LEU A 239 2.33 5.83 22.73
N LEU A 240 3.55 5.85 23.25
CA LEU A 240 4.32 7.08 23.47
C LEU A 240 4.69 7.73 22.14
N VAL A 241 5.16 6.96 21.16
CA VAL A 241 5.43 7.45 19.79
C VAL A 241 4.14 7.97 19.14
N TRP A 242 3.03 7.24 19.25
CA TRP A 242 1.74 7.68 18.73
C TRP A 242 1.26 8.99 19.39
N GLY A 243 1.40 9.09 20.71
CA GLY A 243 1.07 10.30 21.47
C GLY A 243 1.92 11.50 21.06
N ILE A 244 3.24 11.35 20.97
CA ILE A 244 4.13 12.44 20.51
C ILE A 244 3.75 12.86 19.09
N LEU A 245 3.54 11.90 18.19
CA LEU A 245 3.20 12.20 16.80
C LEU A 245 1.87 12.97 16.71
N SER A 246 0.85 12.54 17.48
CA SER A 246 -0.46 13.19 17.57
C SER A 246 -0.36 14.61 18.15
N VAL A 247 0.43 14.82 19.20
CA VAL A 247 0.67 16.15 19.76
C VAL A 247 1.40 17.04 18.76
N LEU A 248 2.44 16.54 18.08
CA LEU A 248 3.17 17.30 17.07
C LEU A 248 2.27 17.71 15.90
N THR A 249 1.44 16.79 15.40
CA THR A 249 0.48 17.11 14.34
C THR A 249 -0.59 18.08 14.82
N GLY A 250 -1.07 17.95 16.06
CA GLY A 250 -2.02 18.89 16.65
C GLY A 250 -1.43 20.30 16.76
N ILE A 251 -0.20 20.43 17.25
CA ILE A 251 0.52 21.71 17.30
C ILE A 251 0.73 22.28 15.89
N LEU A 252 1.13 21.45 14.92
CA LEU A 252 1.33 21.87 13.55
C LEU A 252 0.04 22.42 12.94
N LEU A 253 -1.09 21.74 13.16
CA LEU A 253 -2.42 22.18 12.70
C LEU A 253 -2.85 23.50 13.35
N LEU A 254 -2.57 23.68 14.65
CA LEU A 254 -2.85 24.93 15.37
C LEU A 254 -2.00 26.09 14.84
N ILE A 255 -0.72 25.85 14.56
CA ILE A 255 0.18 26.86 13.98
C ILE A 255 -0.28 27.24 12.56
N THR A 256 -0.64 26.26 11.72
CA THR A 256 -1.11 26.55 10.35
C THR A 256 -2.45 27.26 10.32
N ASN A 257 -3.34 27.02 11.29
CA ASN A 257 -4.58 27.77 11.41
C ASN A 257 -4.33 29.18 11.95
N ALA A 258 -3.42 29.34 12.92
CA ALA A 258 -3.06 30.65 13.47
C ALA A 258 -2.26 31.53 12.49
N SER A 259 -1.56 30.94 11.51
CA SER A 259 -0.88 31.69 10.45
C SER A 259 -1.80 32.13 9.30
N ASN A 260 -2.98 31.52 9.20
CA ASN A 260 -3.96 31.80 8.14
C ASN A 260 -5.12 32.69 8.63
N SER A 261 -5.08 33.15 9.89
CA SER A 261 -5.97 34.16 10.48
C SER A 261 -5.25 35.49 10.60
#